data_AF-A0A815D1X0-F1
#
_entry.id   AF-A0A815D1X0-F1
#
_cell.length_a   1.000
_cell.length_b   1.000
_cell.length_c   1.000
_cell.angle_alpha   90.00
_cell.angle_beta   90.00
_cell.angle_gamma   90.00
#
_symmetry.space_group_name_H-M   'P 1'
#
loop_
_entity.id
_entity.type
_entity.pdbx_description
1 polymer ?
#
loop_
_entity_poly.entity_id
_entity_poly.type
_entity_poly.pdbx_seq_one_letter_code
_entity_poly.pdbx_strand_id
1 'polypeptide(L)'
;MFNLNFSAKIKEAEEHIRQGEKYMKTSFLKRKPDLDSAIDEFDKACTCYRVAEKYDQCRDLSLRLAELQIQKGTPFFAGKSYEQAAQMTLQLQDLPTAAKYYDRAGQLYAEGGYRDSGAILYERCAPQFQQIDRSISIDFYLKAARLAEQEEKSYQAADLYEKAAMQAIRMGNFPQTTELLETTTNILTKLERYDRINRVILYRILLKLFNEDSVAGRNIFDQACQNYPSFDQWEERNHIELLLDAFDQDDKDLISQRCQSPYFMAIEPEFVRLIKRWIRPTTNNVNQQQTTKSTTSSTSGTKPIQLDDDEDDLR
;
A
#
# COMPACT_ATOMS: atom_id res chain seq x y z
N MET A 1 -9.20 1.81 -36.99
CA MET A 1 -8.53 2.88 -36.22
C MET A 1 -9.48 4.06 -36.14
N PHE A 2 -10.07 4.33 -34.97
CA PHE A 2 -10.84 5.56 -34.77
C PHE A 2 -9.84 6.72 -34.73
N ASN A 3 -9.93 7.63 -35.70
CA ASN A 3 -9.10 8.82 -35.74
C ASN A 3 -9.65 9.81 -34.69
N LEU A 4 -9.19 9.71 -33.44
CA LEU A 4 -9.57 10.67 -32.40
C LEU A 4 -9.00 12.05 -32.78
N ASN A 5 -9.89 13.00 -33.09
CA ASN A 5 -9.48 14.37 -33.35
C ASN A 5 -9.30 15.11 -32.02
N PHE A 6 -8.11 15.02 -31.44
CA PHE A 6 -7.76 15.71 -30.18
C PHE A 6 -7.98 17.23 -30.25
N SER A 7 -7.67 17.86 -31.40
CA SER A 7 -7.91 19.29 -31.58
C SER A 7 -9.38 19.67 -31.47
N ALA A 8 -10.27 18.85 -32.04
CA ALA A 8 -11.72 19.06 -31.91
C ALA A 8 -12.17 18.93 -30.45
N LYS A 9 -11.64 17.92 -29.72
CA LYS A 9 -11.98 17.71 -28.30
C LYS A 9 -11.48 18.83 -27.39
N ILE A 10 -10.31 19.41 -27.67
CA ILE A 10 -9.81 20.59 -26.93
C ILE A 10 -10.76 21.77 -27.12
N LYS A 11 -11.20 22.05 -28.35
CA LYS A 11 -12.15 23.16 -28.62
C LYS A 11 -13.50 22.93 -27.95
N GLU A 12 -13.99 21.69 -27.95
CA GLU A 12 -15.22 21.31 -27.25
C GLU A 12 -15.09 21.55 -25.74
N ALA A 13 -13.96 21.20 -25.14
CA ALA A 13 -13.67 21.49 -23.73
C ALA A 13 -13.68 23.00 -23.43
N GLU A 14 -13.01 23.79 -24.25
CA GLU A 14 -12.95 25.26 -24.09
C GLU A 14 -14.34 25.92 -24.19
N GLU A 15 -15.20 25.44 -25.09
CA GLU A 15 -16.58 25.92 -25.20
C GLU A 15 -17.38 25.57 -23.94
N HIS A 16 -17.30 24.34 -23.45
CA HIS A 16 -17.93 23.92 -22.21
C HIS A 16 -17.44 24.76 -21.01
N ILE A 17 -16.14 25.04 -20.91
CA ILE A 17 -15.60 25.92 -19.86
C ILE A 17 -16.20 27.32 -19.96
N ARG A 18 -16.26 27.89 -21.16
CA ARG A 18 -16.85 29.21 -21.40
C ARG A 18 -18.33 29.27 -20.98
N GLN A 19 -19.09 28.21 -21.23
CA GLN A 19 -20.48 28.11 -20.79
C GLN A 19 -20.58 27.94 -19.26
N GLY A 20 -19.76 27.07 -18.65
CA GLY A 20 -19.68 26.92 -17.21
C GLY A 20 -19.37 28.23 -16.49
N GLU A 21 -18.42 29.00 -17.00
CA GLU A 21 -18.09 30.33 -16.47
C GLU A 21 -19.22 31.34 -16.62
N LYS A 22 -20.04 31.24 -17.67
CA LYS A 22 -21.24 32.05 -17.82
C LYS A 22 -22.27 31.73 -16.73
N TYR A 23 -22.44 30.47 -16.36
CA TYR A 23 -23.32 30.06 -15.26
C TYR A 23 -22.79 30.53 -13.89
N MET A 24 -21.47 30.65 -13.74
CA MET A 24 -20.84 31.18 -12.54
C MET A 24 -21.01 32.70 -12.35
N LYS A 25 -21.29 33.46 -13.41
CA LYS A 25 -21.50 34.91 -13.31
C LYS A 25 -22.78 35.24 -12.55
N THR A 26 -22.66 36.18 -11.62
CA THR A 26 -23.78 36.83 -10.94
C THR A 26 -24.13 38.16 -11.63
N SER A 27 -25.36 38.61 -11.47
CA SER A 27 -25.84 39.89 -12.00
C SER A 27 -26.88 40.47 -11.04
N PHE A 28 -27.31 41.71 -11.26
CA PHE A 28 -28.32 42.36 -10.42
C PHE A 28 -29.62 41.53 -10.30
N LEU A 29 -29.99 40.79 -11.37
CA LEU A 29 -31.11 39.85 -11.37
C LEU A 29 -30.77 38.46 -10.79
N LYS A 30 -29.49 38.02 -10.86
CA LYS A 30 -29.02 36.70 -10.41
C LYS A 30 -28.03 36.85 -9.28
N ARG A 31 -28.54 36.87 -8.04
CA ARG A 31 -27.75 37.11 -6.83
C ARG A 31 -26.86 35.94 -6.42
N LYS A 32 -27.11 34.72 -6.90
CA LYS A 32 -26.29 33.52 -6.64
C LYS A 32 -25.90 32.84 -7.96
N PRO A 33 -24.67 32.34 -8.11
CA PRO A 33 -24.25 31.52 -9.25
C PRO A 33 -25.15 30.31 -9.45
N ASP A 34 -25.26 29.82 -10.69
CA ASP A 34 -25.91 28.54 -10.99
C ASP A 34 -24.82 27.46 -10.97
N LEU A 35 -24.61 26.90 -9.78
CA LEU A 35 -23.55 25.91 -9.57
C LEU A 35 -23.85 24.60 -10.29
N ASP A 36 -25.12 24.22 -10.42
CA ASP A 36 -25.51 22.95 -11.02
C ASP A 36 -25.16 22.93 -12.51
N SER A 37 -25.59 23.95 -13.23
CA SER A 37 -25.27 24.09 -14.66
C SER A 37 -23.77 24.31 -14.88
N ALA A 38 -23.08 25.02 -13.98
CA ALA A 38 -21.64 25.21 -14.08
C ALA A 38 -20.86 23.91 -13.90
N ILE A 39 -21.23 23.10 -12.90
CA ILE A 39 -20.62 21.79 -12.62
C ILE A 39 -20.83 20.85 -13.82
N ASP A 40 -22.04 20.77 -14.36
CA ASP A 40 -22.34 19.91 -15.51
C ASP A 40 -21.49 20.28 -16.75
N GLU A 41 -21.34 21.57 -17.04
CA GLU A 41 -20.50 22.02 -18.15
C GLU A 41 -19.01 21.77 -17.89
N PHE A 42 -18.51 22.01 -16.68
CA PHE A 42 -17.11 21.73 -16.35
C PHE A 42 -16.79 20.23 -16.36
N ASP A 43 -17.73 19.35 -15.98
CA ASP A 43 -17.55 17.89 -16.03
C ASP A 43 -17.42 17.38 -17.48
N LYS A 44 -18.25 17.91 -18.39
CA LYS A 44 -18.12 17.65 -19.84
C LYS A 44 -16.77 18.12 -20.38
N ALA A 45 -16.30 19.29 -19.96
CA ALA A 45 -14.98 19.78 -20.33
C ALA A 45 -13.84 18.89 -19.81
N CYS A 46 -13.91 18.43 -18.54
CA CYS A 46 -12.95 17.47 -17.98
C CYS A 46 -12.90 16.19 -18.81
N THR A 47 -14.05 15.66 -19.23
CA THR A 47 -14.12 14.48 -20.12
C THR A 47 -13.42 14.75 -21.45
N CYS A 48 -13.65 15.90 -22.06
CA CYS A 48 -13.02 16.28 -23.33
C CYS A 48 -11.50 16.44 -23.19
N TYR A 49 -11.00 17.10 -22.14
CA TYR A 49 -9.56 17.20 -21.89
C TYR A 49 -8.91 15.86 -21.61
N ARG A 50 -9.56 14.98 -20.85
CA ARG A 50 -9.05 13.62 -20.62
C ARG A 50 -8.91 12.83 -21.92
N VAL A 51 -9.90 12.90 -22.81
CA VAL A 51 -9.88 12.24 -24.13
C VAL A 51 -8.80 12.82 -25.04
N ALA A 52 -8.49 14.11 -24.92
CA ALA A 52 -7.43 14.77 -25.66
C ALA A 52 -6.05 14.70 -24.98
N GLU A 53 -5.91 13.89 -23.92
CA GLU A 53 -4.67 13.70 -23.15
C GLU A 53 -4.09 15.02 -22.58
N LYS A 54 -4.97 15.99 -22.34
CA LYS A 54 -4.69 17.27 -21.69
C LYS A 54 -4.79 17.12 -20.18
N TYR A 55 -3.88 16.32 -19.62
CA TYR A 55 -3.94 15.88 -18.22
C TYR A 55 -3.76 17.02 -17.22
N ASP A 56 -2.92 18.02 -17.51
CA ASP A 56 -2.74 19.21 -16.69
C ASP A 56 -4.04 20.05 -16.62
N GLN A 57 -4.64 20.35 -17.77
CA GLN A 57 -5.90 21.10 -17.78
C GLN A 57 -7.05 20.29 -17.17
N CYS A 58 -7.10 18.98 -17.41
CA CYS A 58 -8.11 18.10 -16.82
C CYS A 58 -7.99 18.05 -15.29
N ARG A 59 -6.77 17.89 -14.76
CA ARG A 59 -6.50 17.90 -13.32
C ARG A 59 -6.97 19.20 -12.68
N ASP A 60 -6.54 20.35 -13.21
CA ASP A 60 -6.81 21.65 -12.61
C ASP A 60 -8.32 21.97 -12.64
N LEU A 61 -9.01 21.60 -13.73
CA LEU A 61 -10.45 21.73 -13.82
C LEU A 61 -11.20 20.76 -12.88
N SER A 62 -10.72 19.53 -12.71
CA SER A 62 -11.27 18.58 -11.74
C SER A 62 -11.13 19.06 -10.30
N LEU A 63 -10.02 19.73 -9.94
CA LEU A 63 -9.88 20.36 -8.62
C LEU A 63 -10.88 21.49 -8.43
N ARG A 64 -11.05 22.35 -9.45
CA ARG A 64 -12.07 23.41 -9.44
C ARG A 64 -13.49 22.84 -9.30
N LEU A 65 -13.81 21.75 -10.00
CA LEU A 65 -15.08 21.03 -9.85
C LEU A 65 -15.30 20.55 -8.42
N ALA A 66 -14.27 19.95 -7.82
CA ALA A 66 -14.36 19.46 -6.46
C ALA A 66 -14.67 20.59 -5.47
N GLU A 67 -14.05 21.76 -5.61
CA GLU A 67 -14.34 22.94 -4.79
C GLU A 67 -15.79 23.42 -4.92
N LEU A 68 -16.33 23.45 -6.14
CA LEU A 68 -17.73 23.83 -6.37
C LEU A 68 -18.69 22.81 -5.75
N GLN A 69 -18.37 21.51 -5.83
CA GLN A 69 -19.17 20.45 -5.24
C GLN A 69 -19.08 20.45 -3.70
N ILE A 70 -17.94 20.81 -3.12
CA ILE A 70 -17.81 21.07 -1.67
C ILE A 70 -18.70 22.25 -1.28
N GLN A 71 -18.65 23.35 -2.03
CA GLN A 71 -19.48 24.54 -1.78
C GLN A 71 -20.99 24.21 -1.84
N LYS A 72 -21.38 23.32 -2.76
CA LYS A 72 -22.75 22.83 -2.89
C LYS A 72 -23.17 21.88 -1.76
N GLY A 73 -22.22 21.34 -0.99
CA GLY A 73 -22.49 20.36 0.06
C GLY A 73 -22.69 18.95 -0.49
N THR A 74 -22.01 18.60 -1.58
CA THR A 74 -22.07 17.27 -2.21
C THR A 74 -20.71 16.55 -2.14
N PRO A 75 -20.30 16.07 -0.94
CA PRO A 75 -18.95 15.56 -0.70
C PRO A 75 -18.61 14.30 -1.51
N PHE A 76 -19.60 13.45 -1.84
CA PHE A 76 -19.39 12.29 -2.69
C PHE A 76 -18.87 12.68 -4.09
N PHE A 77 -19.52 13.65 -4.73
CA PHE A 77 -19.10 14.11 -6.05
C PHE A 77 -17.76 14.84 -5.98
N ALA A 78 -17.53 15.63 -4.92
CA ALA A 78 -16.22 16.24 -4.68
C ALA A 78 -15.10 15.19 -4.57
N GLY A 79 -15.35 14.10 -3.84
CA GLY A 79 -14.44 12.96 -3.77
C GLY A 79 -14.13 12.38 -5.16
N LYS A 80 -15.16 12.19 -6.01
CA LYS A 80 -14.97 11.72 -7.39
C LYS A 80 -14.12 12.68 -8.23
N SER A 81 -14.32 13.98 -8.11
CA SER A 81 -13.52 14.97 -8.83
C SER A 81 -12.07 15.01 -8.33
N TYR A 82 -11.81 14.81 -7.03
CA TYR A 82 -10.45 14.62 -6.51
C TYR A 82 -9.81 13.30 -6.98
N GLU A 83 -10.57 12.20 -7.06
CA GLU A 83 -10.07 10.94 -7.67
C GLU A 83 -9.62 11.17 -9.11
N GLN A 84 -10.41 11.91 -9.90
CA GLN A 84 -10.05 12.24 -11.27
C GLN A 84 -8.78 13.09 -11.33
N ALA A 85 -8.68 14.13 -10.49
CA ALA A 85 -7.48 14.95 -10.39
C ALA A 85 -6.24 14.09 -10.04
N ALA A 86 -6.37 13.15 -9.09
CA ALA A 86 -5.31 12.23 -8.72
C ALA A 86 -4.88 11.35 -9.92
N GLN A 87 -5.84 10.78 -10.66
CA GLN A 87 -5.56 9.98 -11.86
C GLN A 87 -4.82 10.77 -12.94
N MET A 88 -5.23 12.01 -13.20
CA MET A 88 -4.53 12.87 -14.16
C MET A 88 -3.13 13.23 -13.68
N THR A 89 -2.96 13.44 -12.38
CA THR A 89 -1.65 13.70 -11.77
C THR A 89 -0.71 12.50 -11.89
N LEU A 90 -1.23 11.26 -11.79
CA LEU A 90 -0.46 10.05 -12.08
C LEU A 90 -0.01 9.99 -13.54
N GLN A 91 -0.86 10.38 -14.51
CA GLN A 91 -0.46 10.44 -15.92
C GLN A 91 0.69 11.44 -16.15
N LEU A 92 0.75 12.49 -15.32
CA LEU A 92 1.84 13.46 -15.30
C LEU A 92 3.07 13.00 -14.49
N GLN A 93 3.08 11.75 -14.00
CA GLN A 93 4.16 11.15 -13.21
C GLN A 93 4.47 11.87 -11.88
N ASP A 94 3.53 12.65 -11.34
CA ASP A 94 3.65 13.29 -10.02
C ASP A 94 2.89 12.48 -8.95
N LEU A 95 3.49 11.36 -8.55
CA LEU A 95 2.89 10.45 -7.57
C LEU A 95 2.68 11.07 -6.18
N PRO A 96 3.63 11.84 -5.60
CA PRO A 96 3.43 12.47 -4.29
C PRO A 96 2.21 13.38 -4.26
N THR A 97 1.97 14.15 -5.32
CA THR A 97 0.77 15.00 -5.42
C THR A 97 -0.49 14.18 -5.65
N ALA A 98 -0.43 13.12 -6.48
CA ALA A 98 -1.56 12.22 -6.67
C ALA A 98 -2.01 11.56 -5.36
N ALA A 99 -1.08 11.14 -4.50
CA ALA A 99 -1.39 10.60 -3.18
C ALA A 99 -2.17 11.61 -2.31
N LYS A 100 -1.79 12.89 -2.31
CA LYS A 100 -2.52 13.94 -1.58
C LYS A 100 -3.95 14.10 -2.09
N TYR A 101 -4.18 14.01 -3.40
CA TYR A 101 -5.51 14.10 -3.97
C TYR A 101 -6.38 12.86 -3.67
N TYR A 102 -5.81 11.66 -3.73
CA TYR A 102 -6.52 10.45 -3.26
C TYR A 102 -6.87 10.51 -1.78
N ASP A 103 -5.95 11.00 -0.94
CA ASP A 103 -6.22 11.18 0.48
C ASP A 103 -7.36 12.17 0.72
N ARG A 104 -7.35 13.31 0.00
CA ARG A 104 -8.46 14.27 0.09
C ARG A 104 -9.79 13.68 -0.38
N ALA A 105 -9.80 12.88 -1.44
CA ALA A 105 -11.00 12.16 -1.90
C ALA A 105 -11.53 11.19 -0.83
N GLY A 106 -10.65 10.40 -0.21
CA GLY A 106 -11.04 9.47 0.85
C GLY A 106 -11.58 10.17 2.09
N GLN A 107 -10.98 11.30 2.48
CA GLN A 107 -11.50 12.16 3.56
C GLN A 107 -12.89 12.71 3.24
N LEU A 108 -13.11 13.22 2.03
CA LEU A 108 -14.43 13.72 1.61
C LEU A 108 -15.49 12.62 1.64
N TYR A 109 -15.15 11.39 1.24
CA TYR A 109 -16.06 10.26 1.38
C TYR A 109 -16.40 9.98 2.84
N ALA A 110 -15.42 9.94 3.73
CA ALA A 110 -15.65 9.71 5.15
C ALA A 110 -16.47 10.84 5.80
N GLU A 111 -16.12 12.11 5.53
CA GLU A 111 -16.85 13.31 5.97
C GLU A 111 -18.32 13.31 5.49
N GLY A 112 -18.55 12.81 4.27
CA GLY A 112 -19.89 12.67 3.70
C GLY A 112 -20.69 11.45 4.16
N GLY A 113 -20.14 10.60 5.03
CA GLY A 113 -20.78 9.36 5.47
C GLY A 113 -20.68 8.19 4.48
N TYR A 114 -19.89 8.34 3.41
CA TYR A 114 -19.64 7.31 2.40
C TYR A 114 -18.37 6.51 2.73
N ARG A 115 -18.20 6.08 3.99
CA ARG A 115 -16.96 5.45 4.48
C ARG A 115 -16.54 4.23 3.68
N ASP A 116 -17.50 3.43 3.24
CA ASP A 116 -17.29 2.30 2.33
C ASP A 116 -16.60 2.71 1.03
N SER A 117 -17.02 3.81 0.42
CA SER A 117 -16.39 4.34 -0.78
C SER A 117 -14.96 4.82 -0.50
N GLY A 118 -14.74 5.42 0.68
CA GLY A 118 -13.40 5.80 1.14
C GLY A 118 -12.48 4.59 1.34
N ALA A 119 -12.97 3.53 2.00
CA ALA A 119 -12.21 2.30 2.23
C ALA A 119 -11.81 1.63 0.90
N ILE A 120 -12.78 1.47 -0.02
CA ILE A 120 -12.54 0.92 -1.37
C ILE A 120 -11.52 1.77 -2.13
N LEU A 121 -11.61 3.10 -2.05
CA LEU A 121 -10.67 3.99 -2.70
C LEU A 121 -9.24 3.76 -2.19
N TYR A 122 -9.03 3.82 -0.88
CA TYR A 122 -7.71 3.64 -0.29
C TYR A 122 -7.11 2.27 -0.60
N GLU A 123 -7.91 1.20 -0.44
CA GLU A 123 -7.47 -0.16 -0.76
C GLU A 123 -7.04 -0.31 -2.22
N ARG A 124 -7.81 0.26 -3.15
CA ARG A 124 -7.50 0.25 -4.59
C ARG A 124 -6.25 1.06 -4.94
N CYS A 125 -6.01 2.17 -4.23
CA CYS A 125 -4.89 3.07 -4.53
C CYS A 125 -3.58 2.63 -3.87
N ALA A 126 -3.62 1.95 -2.73
CA ALA A 126 -2.42 1.55 -1.98
C ALA A 126 -1.36 0.77 -2.79
N PRO A 127 -1.70 -0.18 -3.69
CA PRO A 127 -0.71 -0.88 -4.51
C PRO A 127 0.12 0.02 -5.43
N GLN A 128 -0.46 1.13 -5.89
CA GLN A 128 0.17 2.04 -6.87
C GLN A 128 1.41 2.73 -6.31
N PHE A 129 1.54 2.80 -4.98
CA PHE A 129 2.64 3.47 -4.30
C PHE A 129 3.71 2.51 -3.76
N GLN A 130 3.52 1.19 -3.87
CA GLN A 130 4.42 0.19 -3.25
C GLN A 130 5.88 0.24 -3.73
N GLN A 131 6.11 0.61 -4.99
CA GLN A 131 7.45 0.67 -5.59
C GLN A 131 8.16 2.01 -5.33
N ILE A 132 7.40 3.07 -5.03
CA ILE A 132 7.94 4.43 -4.97
C ILE A 132 8.04 4.91 -3.52
N ASP A 133 6.95 4.81 -2.78
CA ASP A 133 6.93 5.10 -1.35
C ASP A 133 5.97 4.16 -0.64
N ARG A 134 6.56 3.12 -0.06
CA ARG A 134 5.82 2.09 0.67
C ARG A 134 5.11 2.64 1.92
N SER A 135 5.57 3.77 2.48
CA SER A 135 4.91 4.41 3.62
C SER A 135 3.52 4.91 3.27
N ILE A 136 3.32 5.41 2.04
CA ILE A 136 2.00 5.82 1.52
C ILE A 136 1.09 4.61 1.38
N SER A 137 1.63 3.49 0.87
CA SER A 137 0.87 2.23 0.74
C SER A 137 0.37 1.74 2.10
N ILE A 138 1.24 1.75 3.12
CA ILE A 138 0.88 1.40 4.50
C ILE A 138 -0.21 2.35 5.01
N ASP A 139 -0.01 3.66 4.92
CA ASP A 139 -0.98 4.67 5.39
C ASP A 139 -2.37 4.46 4.76
N PHE A 140 -2.42 4.21 3.45
CA PHE A 140 -3.69 3.96 2.76
C PHE A 140 -4.37 2.67 3.22
N TYR A 141 -3.64 1.56 3.37
CA TYR A 141 -4.22 0.34 3.93
C TYR A 141 -4.74 0.55 5.36
N LEU A 142 -4.03 1.30 6.20
CA LEU A 142 -4.48 1.62 7.56
C LEU A 142 -5.71 2.52 7.58
N LYS A 143 -5.78 3.54 6.70
CA LYS A 143 -6.97 4.38 6.53
C LYS A 143 -8.17 3.55 6.06
N ALA A 144 -7.96 2.64 5.10
CA ALA A 144 -9.00 1.71 4.66
C ALA A 144 -9.48 0.82 5.81
N ALA A 145 -8.55 0.25 6.60
CA ALA A 145 -8.87 -0.64 7.71
C ALA A 145 -9.73 0.08 8.76
N ARG A 146 -9.33 1.29 9.16
CA ARG A 146 -10.08 2.12 10.12
C ARG A 146 -11.48 2.47 9.64
N LEU A 147 -11.65 2.78 8.36
CA LEU A 147 -12.97 3.03 7.78
C LEU A 147 -13.82 1.75 7.76
N ALA A 148 -13.24 0.60 7.45
CA ALA A 148 -13.93 -0.69 7.51
C ALA A 148 -14.35 -1.05 8.94
N GLU A 149 -13.53 -0.77 9.96
CA GLU A 149 -13.91 -0.95 11.37
C GLU A 149 -15.09 -0.07 11.78
N GLN A 150 -15.12 1.20 11.35
CA GLN A 150 -16.22 2.11 11.62
C GLN A 150 -17.55 1.65 11.00
N GLU A 151 -17.49 0.88 9.91
CA GLU A 151 -18.64 0.25 9.25
C GLU A 151 -18.87 -1.20 9.72
N GLU A 152 -18.24 -1.61 10.82
CA GLU A 152 -18.34 -2.94 11.44
C GLU A 152 -17.89 -4.11 10.54
N LYS A 153 -17.13 -3.81 9.48
CA LYS A 153 -16.56 -4.79 8.54
C LYS A 153 -15.24 -5.37 9.04
N SER A 154 -15.28 -5.94 10.24
CA SER A 154 -14.10 -6.48 10.94
C SER A 154 -13.27 -7.45 10.09
N TYR A 155 -13.91 -8.31 9.29
CA TYR A 155 -13.18 -9.23 8.41
C TYR A 155 -12.36 -8.51 7.34
N GLN A 156 -12.91 -7.45 6.73
CA GLN A 156 -12.20 -6.63 5.76
C GLN A 156 -11.08 -5.83 6.44
N ALA A 157 -11.33 -5.31 7.65
CA ALA A 157 -10.30 -4.61 8.42
C ALA A 157 -9.09 -5.51 8.71
N ALA A 158 -9.31 -6.75 9.14
CA ALA A 158 -8.23 -7.72 9.38
C ALA A 158 -7.36 -7.95 8.12
N ASP A 159 -7.99 -8.08 6.95
CA ASP A 159 -7.31 -8.23 5.67
C ASP A 159 -6.46 -7.01 5.30
N LEU A 160 -6.97 -5.82 5.56
CA LEU A 160 -6.29 -4.55 5.30
C LEU A 160 -5.10 -4.33 6.25
N TYR A 161 -5.23 -4.69 7.53
CA TYR A 161 -4.10 -4.68 8.47
C TYR A 161 -3.02 -5.69 8.07
N GLU A 162 -3.39 -6.87 7.60
CA GLU A 162 -2.43 -7.87 7.10
C GLU A 162 -1.69 -7.35 5.86
N LYS A 163 -2.41 -6.74 4.90
CA LYS A 163 -1.81 -6.06 3.74
C LYS A 163 -0.82 -4.96 4.17
N ALA A 164 -1.18 -4.14 5.16
CA ALA A 164 -0.27 -3.14 5.73
C ALA A 164 0.96 -3.78 6.37
N ALA A 165 0.81 -4.90 7.09
CA ALA A 165 1.90 -5.64 7.71
C ALA A 165 2.88 -6.16 6.65
N MET A 166 2.37 -6.69 5.53
CA MET A 166 3.18 -7.13 4.38
C MET A 166 3.97 -5.98 3.75
N GLN A 167 3.46 -4.76 3.79
CA GLN A 167 4.23 -3.60 3.36
C GLN A 167 5.27 -3.17 4.41
N ALA A 168 4.92 -3.16 5.69
CA ALA A 168 5.84 -2.79 6.77
C ALA A 168 7.07 -3.72 6.85
N ILE A 169 6.88 -5.03 6.68
CA ILE A 169 7.98 -6.00 6.73
C ILE A 169 8.97 -5.79 5.57
N ARG A 170 8.50 -5.35 4.40
CA ARG A 170 9.35 -5.02 3.25
C ARG A 170 10.23 -3.80 3.50
N MET A 171 9.82 -2.90 4.38
CA MET A 171 10.64 -1.78 4.85
C MET A 171 11.61 -2.20 5.96
N GLY A 172 11.57 -3.46 6.42
CA GLY A 172 12.32 -3.92 7.59
C GLY A 172 11.75 -3.44 8.93
N ASN A 173 10.52 -2.89 8.96
CA ASN A 173 9.91 -2.39 10.19
C ASN A 173 9.22 -3.51 10.97
N PHE A 174 10.01 -4.42 11.55
CA PHE A 174 9.51 -5.55 12.33
C PHE A 174 8.63 -5.16 13.54
N PRO A 175 8.91 -4.08 14.29
CA PRO A 175 8.02 -3.63 15.37
C PRO A 175 6.61 -3.33 14.87
N GLN A 176 6.49 -2.54 13.80
CA GLN A 176 5.19 -2.21 13.22
C GLN A 176 4.50 -3.44 12.62
N THR A 177 5.23 -4.31 11.92
CA THR A 177 4.66 -5.57 11.41
C THR A 177 4.09 -6.42 12.54
N THR A 178 4.79 -6.51 13.68
CA THR A 178 4.32 -7.27 14.85
C THR A 178 3.00 -6.71 15.38
N GLU A 179 2.91 -5.39 15.58
CA GLU A 179 1.70 -4.72 16.06
C GLU A 179 0.49 -4.94 15.12
N LEU A 180 0.73 -4.84 13.81
CA LEU A 180 -0.31 -5.03 12.80
C LEU A 180 -0.81 -6.48 12.76
N LEU A 181 0.11 -7.47 12.81
CA LEU A 181 -0.29 -8.88 12.85
C LEU A 181 -0.99 -9.26 14.15
N GLU A 182 -0.60 -8.66 15.28
CA GLU A 182 -1.32 -8.83 16.56
C GLU A 182 -2.73 -8.26 16.48
N THR A 183 -2.89 -7.08 15.88
CA THR A 183 -4.21 -6.50 15.60
C THR A 183 -5.05 -7.44 14.73
N THR A 184 -4.47 -7.99 13.65
CA THR A 184 -5.13 -8.99 12.81
C THR A 184 -5.52 -10.24 13.58
N THR A 185 -4.63 -10.83 14.39
CA THR A 185 -4.94 -12.00 15.24
C THR A 185 -6.09 -11.72 16.20
N ASN A 186 -6.10 -10.54 16.84
CA ASN A 186 -7.14 -10.14 17.78
C ASN A 186 -8.51 -10.02 17.09
N ILE A 187 -8.56 -9.42 15.90
CA ILE A 187 -9.80 -9.32 15.12
C ILE A 187 -10.28 -10.70 14.69
N LEU A 188 -9.41 -11.51 14.10
CA LEU A 188 -9.78 -12.85 13.62
C LEU A 188 -10.22 -13.78 14.77
N THR A 189 -9.61 -13.66 15.95
CA THR A 189 -10.01 -14.40 17.16
C THR A 189 -11.44 -14.07 17.55
N LYS A 190 -11.81 -12.77 17.58
CA LYS A 190 -13.18 -12.32 17.86
C LYS A 190 -14.19 -12.81 16.82
N LEU A 191 -13.75 -12.99 15.58
CA LEU A 191 -14.57 -13.51 14.48
C LEU A 191 -14.59 -15.05 14.39
N GLU A 192 -13.85 -15.74 15.27
CA GLU A 192 -13.70 -17.20 15.24
C GLU A 192 -13.18 -17.73 13.89
N ARG A 193 -12.37 -16.93 13.18
CA ARG A 193 -11.80 -17.25 11.86
C ARG A 193 -10.47 -17.98 11.98
N TYR A 194 -10.55 -19.17 12.54
CA TYR A 194 -9.43 -20.02 12.89
C TYR A 194 -8.58 -20.49 11.69
N ASP A 195 -9.19 -20.58 10.50
CA ASP A 195 -8.52 -20.93 9.24
C ASP A 195 -7.39 -19.96 8.88
N ARG A 196 -7.60 -18.66 9.10
CA ARG A 196 -6.61 -17.61 8.81
C ARG A 196 -5.66 -17.35 9.97
N ILE A 197 -6.10 -17.53 11.21
CA ILE A 197 -5.29 -17.28 12.41
C ILE A 197 -3.98 -18.06 12.37
N ASN A 198 -4.02 -19.33 11.94
CA ASN A 198 -2.85 -20.19 11.91
C ASN A 198 -1.67 -19.59 11.11
N ARG A 199 -1.98 -19.01 9.95
CA ARG A 199 -1.01 -18.33 9.09
C ARG A 199 -0.44 -17.06 9.72
N VAL A 200 -1.30 -16.24 10.33
CA VAL A 200 -0.86 -15.02 11.03
C VAL A 200 0.06 -15.36 12.21
N ILE A 201 -0.23 -16.44 12.94
CA ILE A 201 0.62 -16.95 14.03
C ILE A 201 1.99 -17.38 13.50
N LEU A 202 2.05 -18.12 12.39
CA LEU A 202 3.30 -18.46 11.73
C LEU A 202 4.14 -17.21 11.43
N TYR A 203 3.55 -16.15 10.86
CA TYR A 203 4.27 -14.90 10.57
C TYR A 203 4.83 -14.24 11.83
N ARG A 204 4.05 -14.24 12.93
CA ARG A 204 4.50 -13.71 14.21
C ARG A 204 5.68 -14.50 14.78
N ILE A 205 5.66 -15.84 14.67
CA ILE A 205 6.78 -16.70 15.07
C ILE A 205 8.02 -16.38 14.23
N LEU A 206 7.88 -16.36 12.90
CA LEU A 206 8.99 -16.04 11.99
C LEU A 206 9.61 -14.67 12.29
N LEU A 207 8.81 -13.64 12.58
CA LEU A 207 9.32 -12.32 12.96
C LEU A 207 10.18 -12.35 14.22
N LYS A 208 9.78 -13.11 15.25
CA LYS A 208 10.58 -13.28 16.47
C LYS A 208 11.90 -13.99 16.18
N LEU A 209 11.84 -15.03 15.35
CA LEU A 209 13.03 -15.77 14.92
C LEU A 209 14.01 -14.90 14.11
N PHE A 210 13.53 -14.06 13.20
CA PHE A 210 14.38 -13.12 12.46
C PHE A 210 14.99 -12.02 13.34
N ASN A 211 14.39 -11.74 14.49
CA ASN A 211 14.90 -10.81 15.48
C ASN A 211 15.74 -11.51 16.57
N GLU A 212 16.22 -12.74 16.30
CA GLU A 212 17.06 -13.54 17.20
C GLU A 212 16.41 -13.82 18.58
N ASP A 213 15.09 -13.80 18.65
CA ASP A 213 14.31 -14.03 19.87
C ASP A 213 13.54 -15.35 19.76
N SER A 214 14.30 -16.46 19.75
CA SER A 214 13.72 -17.82 19.64
C SER A 214 12.82 -18.16 20.81
N VAL A 215 13.12 -17.66 22.01
CA VAL A 215 12.30 -17.85 23.21
C VAL A 215 10.92 -17.22 23.03
N ALA A 216 10.82 -15.98 22.53
CA ALA A 216 9.52 -15.40 22.22
C ALA A 216 8.80 -16.14 21.09
N GLY A 217 9.53 -16.62 20.08
CA GLY A 217 8.97 -17.46 19.01
C GLY A 217 8.32 -18.74 19.56
N ARG A 218 9.03 -19.48 20.42
CA ARG A 218 8.53 -20.68 21.10
C ARG A 218 7.33 -20.37 22.00
N ASN A 219 7.38 -19.28 22.76
CA ASN A 219 6.25 -18.86 23.59
C ASN A 219 4.98 -18.58 22.77
N ILE A 220 5.11 -17.95 21.60
CA ILE A 220 3.97 -17.71 20.70
C ILE A 220 3.41 -19.04 20.19
N PHE A 221 4.28 -19.98 19.81
CA PHE A 221 3.89 -21.32 19.37
C PHE A 221 3.12 -22.08 20.47
N ASP A 222 3.66 -22.13 21.68
CA ASP A 222 3.05 -22.87 22.80
C ASP A 222 1.69 -22.27 23.19
N GLN A 223 1.60 -20.93 23.26
CA GLN A 223 0.33 -20.24 23.48
C GLN A 223 -0.67 -20.51 22.37
N ALA A 224 -0.20 -20.59 21.12
CA ALA A 224 -1.07 -20.87 19.99
C ALA A 224 -1.68 -22.28 20.06
N CYS A 225 -0.87 -23.29 20.41
CA CYS A 225 -1.35 -24.66 20.60
C CYS A 225 -2.40 -24.75 21.73
N GLN A 226 -2.24 -23.97 22.80
CA GLN A 226 -3.19 -23.96 23.92
C GLN A 226 -4.49 -23.21 23.59
N ASN A 227 -4.38 -22.07 22.90
CA ASN A 227 -5.50 -21.15 22.71
C ASN A 227 -6.31 -21.43 21.44
N TYR A 228 -5.71 -22.05 20.43
CA TYR A 228 -6.33 -22.26 19.13
C TYR A 228 -6.31 -23.74 18.75
N PRO A 229 -7.43 -24.47 18.94
CA PRO A 229 -7.53 -25.88 18.53
C PRO A 229 -7.21 -26.10 17.04
N SER A 230 -7.52 -25.12 16.20
CA SER A 230 -7.18 -25.14 14.78
C SER A 230 -5.69 -25.14 14.51
N PHE A 231 -4.88 -24.51 15.36
CA PHE A 231 -3.44 -24.43 15.23
C PHE A 231 -2.80 -25.72 15.76
N ASP A 232 -3.30 -26.21 16.90
CA ASP A 232 -2.83 -27.47 17.49
C ASP A 232 -3.03 -28.66 16.53
N GLN A 233 -4.17 -28.70 15.83
CA GLN A 233 -4.50 -29.75 14.87
C GLN A 233 -4.02 -29.43 13.45
N TRP A 234 -3.31 -28.32 13.25
CA TRP A 234 -2.84 -27.93 11.93
C TRP A 234 -1.71 -28.84 11.48
N GLU A 235 -1.86 -29.52 10.35
CA GLU A 235 -0.83 -30.42 9.79
C GLU A 235 0.53 -29.71 9.65
N GLU A 236 0.49 -28.44 9.27
CA GLU A 236 1.69 -27.64 9.03
C GLU A 236 2.40 -27.18 10.31
N ARG A 237 1.77 -27.34 11.48
CA ARG A 237 2.37 -27.04 12.78
C ARG A 237 3.70 -27.77 12.96
N ASN A 238 3.81 -29.01 12.48
CA ASN A 238 5.02 -29.82 12.59
C ASN A 238 6.23 -29.17 11.89
N HIS A 239 6.02 -28.46 10.76
CA HIS A 239 7.11 -27.73 10.09
C HIS A 239 7.65 -26.58 10.96
N ILE A 240 6.76 -25.94 11.72
CA ILE A 240 7.09 -24.83 12.63
C ILE A 240 7.83 -25.37 13.85
N GLU A 241 7.35 -26.46 14.44
CA GLU A 241 7.98 -27.12 15.60
C GLU A 241 9.41 -27.59 15.27
N LEU A 242 9.60 -28.27 14.13
CA LEU A 242 10.91 -28.71 13.67
C LEU A 242 11.88 -27.55 13.40
N LEU A 243 11.36 -26.38 12.97
CA LEU A 243 12.19 -25.19 12.82
C LEU A 243 12.61 -24.67 14.19
N LEU A 244 11.68 -24.52 15.13
CA LEU A 244 11.97 -24.07 16.50
C LEU A 244 12.94 -25.00 17.24
N ASP A 245 12.82 -26.32 17.05
CA ASP A 245 13.75 -27.30 17.64
C ASP A 245 15.18 -27.12 17.12
N ALA A 246 15.34 -26.73 15.86
CA ALA A 246 16.65 -26.42 15.29
C ALA A 246 17.25 -25.13 15.90
N PHE A 247 16.40 -24.16 16.23
CA PHE A 247 16.81 -22.97 16.98
C PHE A 247 17.24 -23.28 18.41
N ASP A 248 16.52 -24.17 19.10
CA ASP A 248 16.88 -24.58 20.47
C ASP A 248 18.22 -25.34 20.51
N GLN A 249 18.59 -26.00 19.40
CA GLN A 249 19.88 -26.69 19.23
C GLN A 249 21.01 -25.76 18.77
N ASP A 250 20.72 -24.50 18.42
CA ASP A 250 21.65 -23.55 17.78
C ASP A 250 22.34 -24.14 16.52
N ASP A 251 21.65 -25.03 15.80
CA ASP A 251 22.17 -25.69 14.60
C ASP A 251 21.81 -24.87 13.35
N LYS A 252 22.74 -24.01 12.93
CA LYS A 252 22.57 -23.12 11.77
C LYS A 252 22.34 -23.84 10.44
N ASP A 253 22.95 -25.00 10.25
CA ASP A 253 22.81 -25.79 9.03
C ASP A 253 21.41 -26.40 8.98
N LEU A 254 20.95 -26.95 10.11
CA LEU A 254 19.60 -27.48 10.24
C LEU A 254 18.54 -26.38 10.08
N ILE A 255 18.72 -25.22 10.72
CA ILE A 255 17.84 -24.05 10.54
C ILE A 255 17.71 -23.68 9.06
N SER A 256 18.85 -23.54 8.37
CA SER A 256 18.87 -23.21 6.94
C SER A 256 18.14 -24.27 6.10
N GLN A 257 18.38 -25.55 6.39
CA GLN A 257 17.69 -26.66 5.73
C GLN A 257 16.17 -26.61 5.96
N ARG A 258 15.72 -26.37 7.19
CA ARG A 258 14.28 -26.31 7.54
C ARG A 258 13.58 -25.15 6.83
N CYS A 259 14.20 -23.97 6.85
CA CYS A 259 13.70 -22.79 6.16
C CYS A 259 13.55 -22.98 4.64
N GLN A 260 14.37 -23.83 4.02
CA GLN A 260 14.29 -24.13 2.58
C GLN A 260 13.23 -25.17 2.22
N SER A 261 12.48 -25.70 3.18
CA SER A 261 11.42 -26.67 2.89
C SER A 261 10.35 -26.07 1.96
N PRO A 262 9.67 -26.90 1.13
CA PRO A 262 8.62 -26.43 0.24
C PRO A 262 7.52 -25.63 0.96
N TYR A 263 7.22 -26.00 2.21
CA TYR A 263 6.26 -25.30 3.05
C TYR A 263 6.62 -23.81 3.25
N PHE A 264 7.80 -23.53 3.82
CA PHE A 264 8.24 -22.15 4.07
C PHE A 264 8.56 -21.37 2.79
N MET A 265 8.81 -22.05 1.67
CA MET A 265 9.02 -21.40 0.37
C MET A 265 7.70 -21.08 -0.36
N ALA A 266 6.57 -21.62 0.10
CA ALA A 266 5.24 -21.42 -0.47
C ALA A 266 4.36 -20.42 0.32
N ILE A 267 4.89 -19.81 1.39
CA ILE A 267 4.22 -18.74 2.12
C ILE A 267 4.32 -17.40 1.37
N GLU A 268 3.93 -16.33 2.02
CA GLU A 268 3.84 -14.97 1.52
C GLU A 268 5.19 -14.54 0.96
N PRO A 269 5.24 -14.01 -0.27
CA PRO A 269 6.49 -13.66 -0.93
C PRO A 269 7.40 -12.74 -0.08
N GLU A 270 6.80 -11.86 0.72
CA GLU A 270 7.44 -11.01 1.72
C GLU A 270 8.30 -11.81 2.70
N PHE A 271 7.71 -12.83 3.32
CA PHE A 271 8.39 -13.73 4.25
C PHE A 271 9.39 -14.63 3.53
N VAL A 272 9.05 -15.18 2.36
CA VAL A 272 9.99 -16.00 1.57
C VAL A 272 11.28 -15.24 1.26
N ARG A 273 11.17 -13.95 0.87
CA ARG A 273 12.35 -13.11 0.63
C ARG A 273 13.16 -12.87 1.90
N LEU A 274 12.49 -12.65 3.02
CA LEU A 274 13.15 -12.46 4.30
C LEU A 274 13.89 -13.72 4.74
N ILE A 275 13.24 -14.90 4.65
CA ILE A 275 13.87 -16.21 4.88
C ILE A 275 15.10 -16.36 4.01
N LYS A 276 14.98 -16.17 2.69
CA LYS A 276 16.10 -16.29 1.74
C LYS A 276 17.25 -15.35 2.07
N ARG A 277 16.96 -14.11 2.51
CA ARG A 277 17.98 -13.16 2.94
C ARG A 277 18.67 -13.62 4.22
N TRP A 278 17.91 -14.14 5.16
CA TRP A 278 18.37 -14.54 6.48
C TRP A 278 19.25 -15.80 6.44
N ILE A 279 18.90 -16.80 5.62
CA ILE A 279 19.67 -18.04 5.47
C ILE A 279 20.89 -17.94 4.53
N ARG A 280 21.11 -16.80 3.86
CA ARG A 280 22.28 -16.64 2.99
C ARG A 280 23.54 -16.85 3.83
N PRO A 281 24.50 -17.69 3.39
CA PRO A 281 25.75 -17.84 4.09
C PRO A 281 26.39 -16.46 4.25
N THR A 282 26.70 -16.04 5.48
CA THR A 282 27.60 -14.92 5.69
C THR A 282 28.91 -15.33 5.06
N THR A 283 29.20 -14.87 3.83
CA THR A 283 30.50 -15.11 3.22
C THR A 283 31.52 -14.41 4.09
N ASN A 284 32.18 -15.22 4.92
CA ASN A 284 33.42 -14.87 5.58
C ASN A 284 34.35 -14.30 4.51
N ASN A 285 34.64 -13.01 4.60
CA ASN A 285 35.80 -12.38 3.95
C ASN A 285 37.07 -12.95 4.59
N VAL A 286 37.35 -14.22 4.32
CA VAL A 286 38.58 -14.89 4.69
C VAL A 286 39.16 -15.46 3.40
N ASN A 287 40.30 -14.89 3.02
CA ASN A 287 41.22 -15.31 1.97
C ASN A 287 40.93 -14.86 0.54
N GLN A 288 41.27 -13.59 0.26
CA GLN A 288 42.19 -13.29 -0.85
C GLN A 288 43.35 -12.41 -0.34
N GLN A 289 44.27 -13.02 0.41
CA GLN A 289 45.67 -12.60 0.33
C GLN A 289 46.29 -13.33 -0.86
N GLN A 290 46.41 -12.63 -1.98
CA GLN A 290 47.50 -12.84 -2.94
C GLN A 290 47.76 -11.53 -3.68
N THR A 291 48.72 -10.79 -3.12
CA THR A 291 49.80 -10.07 -3.81
C THR A 291 49.51 -9.51 -5.21
N THR A 292 49.41 -8.18 -5.33
CA THR A 292 50.24 -7.39 -6.25
C THR A 292 50.29 -5.89 -5.86
N LYS A 293 51.51 -5.46 -5.51
CA LYS A 293 52.17 -4.16 -5.76
C LYS A 293 51.34 -2.86 -5.74
N SER A 294 51.60 -2.07 -4.70
CA SER A 294 51.93 -0.62 -4.69
C SER A 294 51.42 0.26 -5.83
N THR A 295 50.59 1.27 -5.51
CA THR A 295 50.92 2.70 -5.65
C THR A 295 49.91 3.56 -4.87
N THR A 296 50.46 4.48 -4.07
CA THR A 296 49.85 5.58 -3.32
C THR A 296 48.90 6.47 -4.11
N SER A 297 47.74 6.82 -3.54
CA SER A 297 47.35 8.22 -3.32
C SER A 297 46.07 8.33 -2.47
N SER A 298 46.14 9.21 -1.48
CA SER A 298 45.10 9.60 -0.54
C SER A 298 44.09 10.57 -1.18
N THR A 299 42.78 10.38 -1.00
CA THR A 299 41.89 11.45 -0.51
C THR A 299 40.54 10.89 -0.03
N SER A 300 40.12 11.42 1.13
CA SER A 300 38.86 11.22 1.84
C SER A 300 37.64 11.81 1.12
N GLY A 301 36.47 11.18 1.25
CA GLY A 301 35.19 11.80 0.89
C GLY A 301 34.00 10.85 0.99
N THR A 302 33.38 10.78 2.16
CA THR A 302 32.14 10.06 2.49
C THR A 302 30.98 10.46 1.58
N LYS A 303 30.28 9.48 1.00
CA LYS A 303 28.92 9.63 0.47
C LYS A 303 28.03 8.44 0.91
N PRO A 304 26.71 8.67 1.09
CA PRO A 304 25.79 7.66 1.62
C PRO A 304 25.43 6.61 0.56
N ILE A 305 25.18 5.39 1.02
CA ILE A 305 24.79 4.23 0.23
C ILE A 305 23.39 4.46 -0.37
N GLN A 306 23.33 4.63 -1.70
CA GLN A 306 22.14 4.37 -2.50
C GLN A 306 21.98 2.85 -2.61
N LEU A 307 20.75 2.38 -2.40
CA LEU A 307 20.37 1.01 -2.69
C LEU A 307 20.21 0.91 -4.21
N ASP A 308 21.11 0.17 -4.84
CA ASP A 308 20.98 -0.22 -6.24
C ASP A 308 19.80 -1.21 -6.35
N ASP A 309 18.82 -0.81 -7.17
CA ASP A 309 17.76 -1.66 -7.67
C ASP A 309 18.36 -2.61 -8.70
N ASP A 310 18.62 -3.86 -8.30
CA ASP A 310 18.89 -4.95 -9.25
C ASP A 310 17.57 -5.37 -9.92
N GLU A 311 17.22 -4.68 -11.00
CA GLU A 311 16.57 -5.32 -12.16
C GLU A 311 17.55 -6.36 -12.73
N ASP A 312 17.14 -7.63 -12.79
CA ASP A 312 17.09 -8.38 -14.06
C ASP A 312 16.68 -9.86 -13.87
N ASP A 313 16.15 -10.38 -14.98
CA ASP A 313 15.95 -11.78 -15.34
C ASP A 313 14.66 -12.50 -14.92
N LEU A 314 13.57 -12.22 -15.66
CA LEU A 314 12.77 -13.28 -16.29
C LEU A 314 12.31 -12.85 -17.69
N ARG A 315 12.91 -13.49 -18.70
CA ARG A 315 12.32 -13.66 -20.04
C ARG A 315 11.13 -14.60 -20.01
#